data_AF-A0A524PH85-F1
#
_entry.id   AF-A0A524PH85-F1
#
_cell.length_a   1.000
_cell.length_b   1.000
_cell.length_c   1.000
_cell.angle_alpha   90.00
_cell.angle_beta   90.00
_cell.angle_gamma   90.00
#
_symmetry.space_group_name_H-M   'P 1'
#
loop_
_entity.id
_entity.type
_entity.pdbx_description
1 polymer ?
#
loop_
_entity_poly.entity_id
_entity_poly.type
_entity_poly.pdbx_seq_one_letter_code
_entity_poly.pdbx_strand_id
1 'polypeptide(L)' 'MMGFGMGFGILGLLLMVLFWGSIILGAVWLLKAVFQTGKQTTASTRMGPGQNAREILDHRYAQGELTREQYELIRQDLEA' A
#
# COMPACT_ATOMS: atom_id res chain seq x y z
N MET A 1 25.82 -42.92 -24.53
CA MET A 1 25.09 -42.86 -23.26
C MET A 1 25.00 -41.40 -22.82
N MET A 2 24.00 -40.63 -23.26
CA MET A 2 23.72 -39.28 -22.75
C MET A 2 22.29 -38.90 -23.16
N GLY A 3 21.43 -38.49 -22.23
CA GLY A 3 20.10 -37.98 -22.61
C GLY A 3 19.01 -37.83 -21.55
N PHE A 4 19.28 -37.89 -20.25
CA PHE A 4 18.23 -37.79 -19.21
C PHE A 4 18.54 -36.81 -18.06
N GLY A 5 19.39 -35.81 -18.30
CA GLY A 5 19.80 -34.85 -17.26
C GLY A 5 19.25 -33.42 -17.43
N MET A 6 18.84 -33.03 -18.64
CA MET A 6 18.47 -31.61 -18.90
C MET A 6 17.05 -31.25 -18.48
N GLY A 7 16.09 -32.19 -18.46
CA GLY A 7 14.69 -31.89 -18.11
C GLY A 7 14.45 -31.64 -16.61
N PHE A 8 15.22 -32.28 -15.74
CA PHE A 8 15.06 -32.14 -14.29
C PHE A 8 15.69 -30.85 -13.73
N GLY A 9 16.74 -30.32 -14.39
CA GLY A 9 17.40 -29.09 -13.96
C GLY A 9 16.54 -27.84 -14.15
N ILE A 10 15.85 -27.72 -15.28
CA ILE A 10 14.93 -26.60 -15.56
C ILE A 10 13.68 -26.65 -14.68
N LEU A 11 13.08 -27.83 -14.48
CA LEU A 11 11.97 -28.01 -13.55
C LEU A 11 12.37 -27.70 -12.10
N GLY A 12 13.56 -28.15 -11.68
CA GLY A 12 14.10 -27.83 -10.36
C GLY A 12 14.35 -26.33 -10.16
N LEU A 13 14.90 -25.65 -11.17
CA LEU A 13 15.13 -24.21 -11.13
C LEU A 13 13.80 -23.43 -11.07
N LEU A 14 12.80 -23.83 -11.86
CA LEU A 14 11.46 -23.25 -11.83
C LEU A 14 10.82 -23.37 -10.44
N LEU A 15 10.84 -24.58 -9.86
CA LEU A 15 10.29 -24.80 -8.52
C LEU A 15 11.04 -24.02 -7.44
N MET A 16 12.36 -23.90 -7.55
CA MET A 16 13.19 -23.10 -6.65
C MET A 16 12.79 -21.62 -6.71
N VAL A 17 12.67 -21.04 -7.91
CA VAL A 17 12.27 -19.64 -8.10
C VAL A 17 10.83 -19.41 -7.64
N LEU A 18 9.91 -20.33 -7.94
CA LEU A 18 8.53 -20.27 -7.46
C LEU A 18 8.46 -20.32 -5.92
N PHE A 19 9.26 -21.17 -5.29
CA PHE A 19 9.32 -21.28 -3.84
C PHE A 19 9.80 -19.97 -3.20
N TRP A 20 10.93 -19.42 -3.66
CA TRP A 20 11.44 -18.13 -3.18
C TRP A 20 10.49 -16.97 -3.49
N GLY A 21 9.93 -16.95 -4.70
CA GLY A 21 8.94 -15.95 -5.11
C GLY A 21 7.69 -15.99 -4.24
N SER A 22 7.18 -17.19 -3.92
CA SER A 22 6.03 -17.38 -3.03
C SER A 22 6.34 -16.93 -1.60
N ILE A 23 7.52 -17.22 -1.07
CA ILE A 23 7.97 -16.72 0.24
C ILE A 23 7.96 -15.18 0.25
N ILE A 24 8.53 -14.54 -0.77
CA ILE A 24 8.57 -13.08 -0.87
C ILE A 24 7.15 -12.52 -0.99
N LEU A 25 6.31 -13.08 -1.87
CA LEU A 25 4.92 -12.65 -2.02
C LEU A 25 4.15 -12.79 -0.71
N GLY A 26 4.32 -13.92 -0.01
CA GLY A 26 3.69 -14.19 1.28
C GLY A 26 4.13 -13.20 2.34
N ALA A 27 5.43 -12.91 2.43
CA ALA A 27 5.97 -11.91 3.34
C ALA A 27 5.42 -10.51 3.03
N VAL A 28 5.44 -10.08 1.77
CA VAL A 28 4.87 -8.79 1.34
C VAL A 28 3.38 -8.72 1.64
N TRP A 29 2.62 -9.80 1.41
CA TRP A 29 1.19 -9.86 1.70
C TRP A 29 0.90 -9.77 3.20
N LEU A 30 1.69 -10.45 4.04
CA LEU A 30 1.61 -10.37 5.50
C LEU A 30 1.90 -8.96 5.99
N LEU A 31 3.00 -8.35 5.50
CA LEU A 31 3.34 -6.97 5.81
C LEU A 31 2.22 -6.03 5.35
N LYS A 32 1.69 -6.21 4.13
CA LYS A 32 0.55 -5.43 3.63
C LYS A 32 -0.68 -5.59 4.52
N ALA A 33 -1.02 -6.79 4.99
CA ALA A 33 -2.19 -7.03 5.83
C ALA A 33 -2.04 -6.41 7.23
N VAL A 34 -0.86 -6.55 7.84
CA VAL A 34 -0.53 -5.95 9.15
C VAL A 34 -0.49 -4.43 9.06
N PHE A 35 0.19 -3.87 8.05
CA PHE A 35 0.28 -2.42 7.88
C PHE A 35 -1.01 -1.78 7.33
N GLN A 36 -1.85 -2.50 6.57
CA GLN A 36 -3.18 -2.00 6.17
C GLN A 36 -4.16 -1.97 7.35
N THR A 37 -3.98 -2.82 8.36
CA THR A 37 -4.81 -2.77 9.58
C THR A 37 -4.49 -1.55 10.45
N GLY A 38 -3.26 -1.03 10.38
CA GLY A 38 -2.84 0.20 11.07
C GLY A 38 -2.91 1.49 10.23
N LYS A 39 -3.10 1.38 8.91
CA LYS A 39 -3.31 2.49 7.97
C LYS A 39 -4.62 2.32 7.23
N GLN A 40 -5.71 2.68 7.88
CA GLN A 40 -6.74 3.46 7.18
C GLN A 40 -6.16 4.84 6.89
N THR A 41 -5.29 4.93 5.88
CA THR A 41 -4.87 6.21 5.28
C THR A 41 -4.00 5.87 4.07
N THR A 42 -4.65 6.04 2.91
CA THR A 42 -4.00 6.37 1.64
C THR A 42 -3.08 5.30 1.03
N ALA A 43 -3.66 4.13 0.71
CA ALA A 43 -3.20 3.41 -0.48
C ALA A 43 -3.50 4.28 -1.71
N SER A 44 -2.47 4.93 -2.23
CA SER A 44 -2.45 5.84 -3.38
C SER A 44 -2.98 5.22 -4.68
N THR A 45 -4.27 4.91 -4.73
CA THR A 45 -4.98 4.61 -5.98
C THR A 45 -5.89 5.78 -6.29
N ARG A 46 -5.32 6.78 -6.99
CA ARG A 46 -6.07 7.67 -7.89
C ARG A 46 -7.24 8.44 -7.28
N MET A 47 -7.03 9.08 -6.14
CA MET A 47 -7.98 10.08 -5.64
C MET A 47 -7.36 11.46 -5.87
N GLY A 48 -8.06 12.29 -6.65
CA GLY A 48 -7.55 13.55 -7.16
C GLY A 48 -7.08 14.52 -6.07
N PRO A 49 -6.42 15.63 -6.45
CA PRO A 49 -5.81 16.59 -5.52
C PRO A 49 -6.69 17.00 -4.32
N GLY A 50 -8.02 17.04 -4.51
CA GLY A 50 -8.97 17.40 -3.46
C GLY A 50 -9.12 16.40 -2.29
N GLN A 51 -8.86 15.11 -2.49
CA GLN A 51 -8.98 14.14 -1.38
C GLN A 51 -7.78 14.18 -0.44
N ASN A 52 -6.58 14.42 -0.97
CA ASN A 52 -5.39 14.66 -0.14
C ASN A 52 -5.55 15.94 0.70
N ALA A 53 -6.17 16.99 0.17
CA ALA A 53 -6.34 18.25 0.89
C ALA A 53 -7.25 18.11 2.13
N ARG A 54 -8.33 17.32 2.03
CA ARG A 54 -9.22 17.04 3.17
C ARG A 54 -8.53 16.18 4.24
N GLU A 55 -7.81 15.14 3.83
CA GLU A 55 -7.10 14.25 4.76
C GLU A 55 -6.00 15.00 5.54
N ILE A 56 -5.32 15.96 4.89
CA ILE A 56 -4.36 16.87 5.54
C ILE A 56 -5.05 17.84 6.50
N LEU A 57 -6.21 18.38 6.12
CA LEU A 57 -6.99 19.30 6.95
C LEU A 57 -7.46 18.63 8.25
N ASP A 58 -8.02 17.42 8.15
CA ASP A 58 -8.49 16.62 9.29
C ASP A 58 -7.34 16.27 10.24
N HIS A 59 -6.18 15.90 9.70
CA HIS A 59 -4.99 15.60 10.51
C HIS A 59 -4.56 16.81 11.36
N ARG A 60 -4.50 18.01 10.77
CA ARG A 60 -4.07 19.22 11.50
C ARG A 60 -5.11 19.69 12.53
N TYR A 61 -6.40 19.51 12.25
CA TYR A 61 -7.46 19.75 13.24
C TYR A 61 -7.34 18.78 14.43
N ALA A 62 -7.08 17.49 14.17
CA ALA A 62 -6.86 16.49 15.21
C ALA A 62 -5.59 16.76 16.04
N GLN A 63 -4.57 17.37 15.43
CA GLN A 63 -3.37 17.85 16.14
C GLN A 63 -3.63 19.10 16.98
N GLY A 64 -4.80 19.74 16.85
CA GLY A 64 -5.15 20.98 17.54
C GLY A 64 -4.46 22.22 16.96
N GLU A 65 -3.84 22.10 15.78
CA GLU A 65 -3.18 23.22 15.11
C GLU A 65 -4.20 24.21 14.50
N LEU A 66 -5.42 23.74 14.20
CA LEU A 66 -6.51 24.56 13.67
C LEU A 66 -7.61 24.71 14.71
N THR A 67 -8.16 25.93 14.79
CA THR A 67 -9.43 26.16 15.48
C THR A 67 -10.60 25.67 14.63
N ARG A 68 -11.75 25.45 15.28
CA ARG A 68 -12.96 24.97 14.60
C ARG A 68 -13.40 25.93 13.48
N GLU A 69 -13.27 27.24 13.66
CA GLU A 69 -13.65 28.21 12.62
C GLU A 69 -12.74 28.07 11.38
N GLN A 70 -11.43 27.91 11.59
CA GLN A 70 -10.47 27.74 10.50
C GLN A 70 -10.71 26.43 9.74
N TYR A 71 -11.03 25.35 10.47
CA TYR A 71 -11.39 24.07 9.86
C TYR A 71 -12.62 24.18 8.97
N GLU A 72 -13.70 24.81 9.44
CA GLU A 72 -14.93 24.94 8.65
C GLU A 72 -14.75 25.81 7.41
N LEU A 73 -13.99 26.90 7.50
CA LEU A 73 -13.70 27.77 6.35
C LEU A 73 -12.93 27.02 5.25
N ILE A 74 -11.85 26.34 5.60
CA ILE A 74 -11.03 25.61 4.62
C ILE A 74 -11.80 24.40 4.09
N ARG A 75 -12.59 23.73 4.94
CA ARG A 75 -13.43 22.62 4.50
C ARG A 75 -14.41 23.08 3.42
N GLN A 76 -15.10 24.21 3.62
CA GLN A 76 -16.03 24.76 2.62
C GLN A 76 -15.33 25.14 1.32
N ASP A 77 -14.14 25.73 1.40
CA ASP A 77 -13.31 26.07 0.23
C ASP A 77 -12.91 24.81 -0.58
N LEU A 78 -12.64 23.69 0.10
CA LEU A 78 -12.35 22.40 -0.52
C LEU A 78 -13.59 21.62 -1.01
N GLU A 79 -14.81 22.09 -0.74
CA GLU A 79 -16.05 21.54 -1.32
C GLU A 79 -16.61 22.39 -2.47
N ALA A 80 -16.08 23.60 -2.67
CA ALA A 80 -16.44 24.53 -3.75
C ALA A 80 -15.73 24.17 -5.08
#